data_AF-A0A512UBJ1-F1
#
_entry.id   AF-A0A512UBJ1-F1
#
_cell.length_a   1.000
_cell.length_b   1.000
_cell.length_c   1.000
_cell.angle_alpha   90.00
_cell.angle_beta   90.00
_cell.angle_gamma   90.00
#
_symmetry.space_group_name_H-M   'P 1'
#
loop_
_entity.id
_entity.type
_entity.pdbx_description
1 polymer ?
#
loop_
_entity_poly.entity_id
_entity_poly.type
_entity_poly.pdbx_seq_one_letter_code
_entity_poly.pdbx_strand_id
1 'polypeptide(L)'
;MDNTKAKNREKIDAIEAEMARLSDAGSSMDKSSLDGPEQKGPSDSLRAVIPRGPDYVQYTEMETQGNHFQMVSSVLSLRQPFTKQPFFAREWVLQFNGELYNNECLEVNDTSFIMDQLKREIASGRTRQQAVSTVIEMLDGEFAYVLTDTLEHKIYFGKDSVGKRSLLFESTPEKISVSSVFPHTASHAVECKGNQVYVADLSTYEITSFQLNSKWPQPIAGSQFTKSERQEKTILQGLHDHLQEACEKRQSTIYPLHPHSGDARIGILFSGGLDCTVLAAVIAKNFIQRNRTCLIDLLTVGFDNPRTGLSAAKSPDRVLSEQSWYELTKLFYSSGVQFRLVQIDVSYAEWLAHKQRARQLIYPCSTEMDLSIAIAFYFATRATNCELLEITRDITDVSWSEFREMKEDLVTKQQSYSSCAKVLFSGLGADELFGGYSRHENIFHGLQEDSPGSEIQARYDELAESLVHDINVIYERNLGRDDRAMSSWGKELRYPYLDRNFVKWVIGDVSPQMKVSFEWVTQRTKKGEKRAMKFDRKYILRRLAENLGLHLASKEIKRAIQFGAKSAKMEVGQQKARGTDVL
;
A
#
# COMPACT_ATOMS: atom_id res chain seq x y z
N MET A 1 6.75 34.52 -33.59
CA MET A 1 6.10 33.19 -33.50
C MET A 1 7.09 32.03 -33.69
N ASP A 2 8.21 32.21 -34.40
CA ASP A 2 9.22 31.14 -34.60
C ASP A 2 10.02 30.74 -33.35
N ASN A 3 10.33 31.69 -32.47
CA ASN A 3 11.17 31.41 -31.30
C ASN A 3 10.49 30.47 -30.26
N THR A 4 9.15 30.43 -30.26
CA THR A 4 8.37 29.52 -29.40
C THR A 4 8.29 28.11 -29.98
N LYS A 5 8.23 27.98 -31.32
CA LYS A 5 8.23 26.67 -32.00
C LYS A 5 9.59 25.98 -31.90
N ALA A 6 10.68 26.74 -32.07
CA ALA A 6 12.05 26.23 -31.91
C ALA A 6 12.31 25.73 -30.48
N LYS A 7 11.99 26.53 -29.45
CA LYS A 7 12.11 26.11 -28.04
C LYS A 7 11.24 24.91 -27.67
N ASN A 8 10.05 24.79 -28.27
CA ASN A 8 9.20 23.63 -28.06
C ASN A 8 9.77 22.39 -28.75
N ARG A 9 10.39 22.54 -29.93
CA ARG A 9 11.04 21.44 -30.63
C ARG A 9 12.28 20.94 -29.90
N GLU A 10 13.14 21.84 -29.42
CA GLU A 10 14.30 21.48 -28.58
C GLU A 10 13.88 20.73 -27.31
N LYS A 11 12.78 21.14 -26.67
CA LYS A 11 12.22 20.42 -25.51
C LYS A 11 11.72 19.03 -25.87
N ILE A 12 11.05 18.87 -27.01
CA ILE A 12 10.56 17.56 -27.48
C ILE A 12 11.75 16.66 -27.80
N ASP A 13 12.73 17.15 -28.56
CA ASP A 13 13.91 16.37 -28.95
C ASP A 13 14.74 15.96 -27.69
N ALA A 14 14.80 16.81 -26.65
CA ALA A 14 15.43 16.46 -25.37
C ALA A 14 14.68 15.36 -24.60
N ILE A 15 13.34 15.42 -24.58
CA ILE A 15 12.48 14.38 -23.96
C ILE A 15 12.66 13.05 -24.71
N GLU A 16 12.63 13.07 -26.05
CA GLU A 16 12.80 11.88 -26.89
C GLU A 16 14.20 11.26 -26.69
N ALA A 17 15.25 12.07 -26.59
CA ALA A 17 16.61 11.61 -26.33
C ALA A 17 16.75 10.98 -24.92
N GLU A 18 16.11 11.55 -23.91
CA GLU A 18 16.08 10.97 -22.55
C GLU A 18 15.31 9.65 -22.53
N MET A 19 14.14 9.56 -23.18
CA MET A 19 13.36 8.34 -23.30
C MET A 19 14.14 7.20 -23.98
N ALA A 20 14.90 7.50 -25.03
CA ALA A 20 15.74 6.52 -25.72
C ALA A 20 16.83 5.96 -24.79
N ARG A 21 17.51 6.82 -24.02
CA ARG A 21 18.52 6.39 -23.04
C ARG A 21 17.95 5.52 -21.94
N LEU A 22 16.77 5.86 -21.42
CA LEU A 22 16.09 5.09 -20.37
C LEU A 22 15.65 3.71 -20.89
N SER A 23 15.23 3.63 -22.15
CA SER A 23 14.84 2.38 -22.79
C SER A 23 16.02 1.42 -23.01
N ASP A 24 17.21 1.96 -23.28
CA ASP A 24 18.44 1.16 -23.43
C ASP A 24 19.02 0.72 -22.08
N ALA A 25 18.99 1.58 -21.05
CA ALA A 25 19.44 1.22 -19.69
C ALA A 25 18.56 0.15 -19.02
N GLY A 26 17.28 0.04 -19.42
CA GLY A 26 16.38 -1.03 -18.99
C GLY A 26 16.57 -2.36 -19.74
N SER A 27 17.48 -2.42 -20.72
CA SER A 27 17.66 -3.58 -21.62
C SER A 27 18.95 -4.37 -21.39
N SER A 28 19.33 -4.61 -20.13
CA SER A 28 20.39 -5.59 -19.80
C SER A 28 19.89 -7.05 -19.77
N MET A 29 18.78 -7.36 -20.45
CA MET A 29 18.41 -8.73 -20.81
C MET A 29 18.39 -8.83 -22.34
N ASP A 30 19.16 -9.79 -22.84
CA ASP A 30 19.51 -10.06 -24.24
C ASP A 30 18.46 -9.65 -25.28
N LYS A 31 18.81 -8.66 -26.12
CA LYS A 31 18.16 -8.36 -27.40
C LYS A 31 18.84 -9.10 -28.56
N SER A 32 19.15 -10.39 -28.39
CA SER A 32 19.72 -11.21 -29.48
C SER A 32 18.84 -12.39 -29.83
N SER A 33 17.67 -12.13 -30.43
CA SER A 33 17.02 -12.99 -31.45
C SER A 33 15.56 -12.57 -31.64
N LEU A 34 15.30 -11.55 -32.47
CA LEU A 34 13.96 -11.26 -32.97
C LEU A 34 14.04 -11.00 -34.48
N ASP A 35 14.40 -12.06 -35.21
CA ASP A 35 14.06 -12.21 -36.62
C ASP A 35 13.78 -13.70 -36.86
N GLY A 36 12.53 -14.08 -36.60
CA GLY A 36 11.99 -15.41 -36.77
C GLY A 36 10.47 -15.36 -36.59
N PRO A 37 9.70 -16.27 -37.22
CA PRO A 37 8.24 -16.25 -37.15
C PRO A 37 7.78 -16.33 -35.70
N GLU A 38 6.82 -15.46 -35.32
CA GLU A 38 6.29 -15.30 -33.96
C GLU A 38 6.06 -16.64 -33.25
N GLN A 39 7.07 -17.12 -32.51
CA GLN A 39 6.86 -18.12 -31.49
C GLN A 39 6.11 -17.41 -30.36
N LYS A 40 4.89 -17.88 -30.06
CA LYS A 40 4.09 -17.45 -28.92
C LYS A 40 4.92 -17.64 -27.65
N GLY A 41 5.61 -16.59 -27.23
CA GLY A 41 6.27 -16.52 -25.94
C GLY A 41 5.26 -16.68 -24.80
N PRO A 42 5.73 -16.84 -23.55
CA PRO A 42 4.87 -16.84 -22.39
C PRO A 42 3.95 -15.60 -22.42
N SER A 43 2.66 -15.78 -22.12
CA SER A 43 1.66 -14.70 -22.16
C SER A 43 2.12 -13.45 -21.41
N ASP A 44 1.66 -12.26 -21.81
CA ASP A 44 2.04 -10.98 -21.17
C ASP A 44 1.87 -10.98 -19.64
N SER A 45 0.94 -11.77 -19.11
CA SER A 45 0.72 -11.97 -17.67
C SER A 45 1.91 -12.63 -16.97
N LEU A 46 2.54 -13.61 -17.60
CA LEU A 46 3.69 -14.32 -17.02
C LEU A 46 4.88 -13.37 -16.85
N ARG A 47 5.12 -12.51 -17.86
CA ARG A 47 6.14 -11.46 -17.79
C ARG A 47 5.86 -10.43 -16.69
N ALA A 48 4.59 -10.16 -16.38
CA ALA A 48 4.21 -9.22 -15.33
C ALA A 48 4.32 -9.80 -13.91
N VAL A 49 4.21 -11.13 -13.76
CA VAL A 49 4.28 -11.81 -12.45
C VAL A 49 5.73 -12.02 -12.00
N ILE A 50 6.63 -12.39 -12.92
CA ILE A 50 8.05 -12.70 -12.60
C ILE A 50 8.79 -11.61 -11.80
N PRO A 51 8.64 -10.31 -12.11
CA PRO A 51 9.33 -9.26 -11.35
C PRO A 51 8.88 -9.14 -9.89
N ARG A 52 7.75 -9.74 -9.51
CA ARG A 52 7.21 -9.67 -8.15
C ARG A 52 8.00 -10.50 -7.14
N GLY A 53 8.63 -11.57 -7.61
CA GLY A 53 9.44 -12.49 -6.82
C GLY A 53 10.74 -12.86 -7.54
N PRO A 54 11.73 -11.95 -7.55
CA PRO A 54 12.94 -12.12 -8.35
C PRO A 54 13.91 -13.19 -7.81
N ASP A 55 13.73 -13.70 -6.58
CA ASP A 55 14.68 -14.61 -5.96
C ASP A 55 14.56 -16.04 -6.50
N TYR A 56 13.36 -16.44 -6.93
CA TYR A 56 13.11 -17.74 -7.57
C TYR A 56 11.85 -17.72 -8.42
N VAL A 57 11.93 -18.32 -9.62
CA VAL A 57 10.78 -18.51 -10.51
C VAL A 57 10.70 -19.96 -10.90
N GLN A 58 9.49 -20.51 -10.89
CA GLN A 58 9.22 -21.85 -11.37
C GLN A 58 7.97 -21.86 -12.24
N TYR A 59 8.13 -22.47 -13.42
CA TYR A 59 7.04 -22.88 -14.30
C TYR A 59 6.81 -24.38 -14.10
N THR A 60 5.58 -24.77 -13.79
CA THR A 60 5.21 -26.17 -13.61
C THR A 60 3.96 -26.47 -14.43
N GLU A 61 4.01 -27.56 -15.19
CA GLU A 61 2.85 -28.16 -15.82
C GLU A 61 2.43 -29.43 -15.08
N MET A 62 1.12 -29.64 -14.97
CA MET A 62 0.58 -30.91 -14.50
C MET A 62 -0.69 -31.23 -15.26
N GLU A 63 -0.97 -32.53 -15.37
CA GLU A 63 -2.21 -33.03 -15.94
C GLU A 63 -2.92 -33.88 -14.90
N THR A 64 -4.20 -33.62 -14.67
CA THR A 64 -5.03 -34.44 -13.80
C THR A 64 -6.45 -34.49 -14.32
N GLN A 65 -6.97 -35.71 -14.49
CA GLN A 65 -8.30 -35.98 -15.04
C GLN A 65 -8.62 -35.24 -16.35
N GLY A 66 -7.67 -35.20 -17.28
CA GLY A 66 -7.85 -34.55 -18.59
C GLY A 66 -7.78 -33.02 -18.55
N ASN A 67 -7.58 -32.42 -17.38
CA ASN A 67 -7.33 -30.99 -17.23
C ASN A 67 -5.82 -30.72 -17.23
N HIS A 68 -5.40 -29.77 -18.06
CA HIS A 68 -4.01 -29.33 -18.16
C HIS A 68 -3.80 -28.03 -17.38
N PHE A 69 -2.85 -28.02 -16.46
CA PHE A 69 -2.54 -26.89 -15.61
C PHE A 69 -1.20 -26.29 -16.00
N GLN A 70 -1.15 -24.97 -16.09
CA GLN A 70 0.08 -24.20 -16.27
C GLN A 70 0.22 -23.23 -15.12
N MET A 71 1.19 -23.49 -14.24
CA MET A 71 1.41 -22.71 -13.02
C MET A 71 2.74 -21.98 -13.10
N VAL A 72 2.72 -20.68 -12.79
CA VAL A 72 3.93 -19.88 -12.57
C VAL A 72 3.91 -19.31 -11.18
N SER A 73 4.96 -19.60 -10.42
CA SER A 73 5.21 -19.03 -9.11
C SER A 73 6.52 -18.27 -9.14
N SER A 74 6.49 -17.06 -8.60
CA SER A 74 7.64 -16.17 -8.48
C SER A 74 7.75 -15.76 -7.02
N VAL A 75 8.90 -16.04 -6.40
CA VAL A 75 9.10 -15.96 -4.95
C VAL A 75 10.07 -14.82 -4.63
N LEU A 76 9.60 -13.87 -3.81
CA LEU A 76 10.46 -12.95 -3.05
C LEU A 76 10.66 -13.57 -1.66
N SER A 77 11.88 -13.96 -1.32
CA SER A 77 12.16 -14.66 -0.08
C SER A 77 12.45 -13.67 1.06
N LEU A 78 11.48 -13.57 1.95
CA LEU A 78 11.53 -12.72 3.13
C LEU A 78 11.54 -13.50 4.44
N ARG A 79 11.38 -14.82 4.37
CA ARG A 79 11.31 -15.75 5.51
C ARG A 79 12.27 -16.91 5.30
N GLN A 80 12.75 -17.44 6.43
CA GLN A 80 13.52 -18.68 6.48
C GLN A 80 12.66 -19.80 7.10
N PRO A 81 12.80 -21.06 6.64
CA PRO A 81 13.61 -21.48 5.50
C PRO A 81 13.02 -21.01 4.16
N PHE A 82 13.88 -20.87 3.14
CA PHE A 82 13.42 -20.63 1.77
C PHE A 82 12.51 -21.76 1.29
N THR A 83 11.33 -21.41 0.75
CA THR A 83 10.34 -22.37 0.27
C THR A 83 10.03 -22.13 -1.20
N LYS A 84 10.31 -23.14 -2.04
CA LYS A 84 9.95 -23.15 -3.45
C LYS A 84 8.43 -23.27 -3.61
N GLN A 85 7.91 -22.66 -4.67
CA GLN A 85 6.49 -22.71 -5.02
C GLN A 85 6.32 -23.06 -6.52
N PRO A 86 5.21 -23.71 -6.94
CA PRO A 86 4.09 -24.19 -6.11
C PRO A 86 4.51 -25.27 -5.10
N PHE A 87 3.85 -25.31 -3.95
CA PHE A 87 4.07 -26.29 -2.90
C PHE A 87 3.18 -27.51 -3.14
N PHE A 88 3.79 -28.69 -3.26
CA PHE A 88 3.08 -29.95 -3.52
C PHE A 88 2.92 -30.77 -2.23
N ALA A 89 1.69 -31.17 -1.92
CA ALA A 89 1.35 -31.93 -0.72
C ALA A 89 0.33 -33.04 -1.01
N ARG A 90 0.79 -34.16 -1.59
CA ARG A 90 -0.04 -35.31 -2.02
C ARG A 90 -1.20 -34.91 -2.94
N GLU A 91 -2.36 -34.60 -2.36
CA GLU A 91 -3.62 -34.25 -3.03
C GLU A 91 -3.83 -32.73 -3.17
N TRP A 92 -2.91 -31.94 -2.61
CA TRP A 92 -3.00 -30.49 -2.59
C TRP A 92 -1.82 -29.88 -3.33
N VAL A 93 -2.09 -28.83 -4.12
CA VAL A 93 -1.07 -27.96 -4.71
C VAL A 93 -1.39 -26.53 -4.30
N LEU A 94 -0.42 -25.83 -3.68
CA LEU A 94 -0.62 -24.47 -3.19
C LEU A 94 0.35 -23.50 -3.86
N GLN A 95 -0.21 -22.42 -4.40
CA GLN A 95 0.49 -21.18 -4.71
C GLN A 95 0.04 -20.12 -3.71
N PHE A 96 1.00 -19.49 -3.04
CA PHE A 96 0.78 -18.55 -1.96
C PHE A 96 1.66 -17.31 -2.16
N ASN A 97 1.02 -16.15 -2.29
CA ASN A 97 1.69 -14.86 -2.36
C ASN A 97 1.31 -14.08 -1.11
N GLY A 98 2.21 -14.01 -0.12
CA GLY A 98 1.96 -13.29 1.10
C GLY A 98 2.88 -13.66 2.24
N GLU A 99 2.49 -13.18 3.41
CA GLU A 99 3.20 -13.39 4.68
C GLU A 99 2.16 -13.64 5.78
N LEU A 100 2.38 -14.68 6.58
CA LEU A 100 1.58 -14.98 7.77
C LEU A 100 2.24 -14.49 9.07
N TYR A 101 1.46 -13.93 9.98
CA TYR A 101 1.91 -13.42 11.28
C TYR A 101 1.44 -14.29 12.46
N ASN A 102 0.80 -15.45 12.19
CA ASN A 102 0.50 -16.44 13.22
C ASN A 102 1.80 -16.89 13.93
N ASN A 103 1.82 -16.91 15.26
CA ASN A 103 3.03 -17.31 16.01
C ASN A 103 3.48 -18.73 15.65
N GLU A 104 2.53 -19.62 15.40
CA GLU A 104 2.75 -21.03 15.07
C GLU A 104 3.42 -21.24 13.70
N CYS A 105 3.39 -20.23 12.81
CA CYS A 105 4.04 -20.33 11.51
C CYS A 105 5.48 -19.77 11.51
N LEU A 106 5.90 -19.05 12.56
CA LEU A 106 7.21 -18.38 12.61
C LEU A 106 8.40 -19.35 12.73
N GLU A 107 8.17 -20.55 13.28
CA GLU A 107 9.19 -21.61 13.38
C GLU A 107 9.24 -22.51 12.13
N VAL A 108 8.26 -22.39 11.24
CA VAL A 108 8.15 -23.15 9.99
C VAL A 108 8.02 -22.17 8.81
N ASN A 109 7.44 -22.61 7.69
CA ASN A 109 7.06 -21.73 6.59
C ASN A 109 5.54 -21.72 6.38
N ASP A 110 5.03 -20.66 5.77
CA ASP A 110 3.59 -20.40 5.60
C ASP A 110 2.87 -21.53 4.88
N THR A 111 3.44 -22.03 3.78
CA THR A 111 2.81 -23.08 2.98
C THR A 111 2.72 -24.40 3.74
N SER A 112 3.74 -24.77 4.51
CA SER A 112 3.72 -25.98 5.33
C SER A 112 2.74 -25.83 6.50
N PHE A 113 2.69 -24.66 7.14
CA PHE A 113 1.71 -24.36 8.17
C PHE A 113 0.28 -24.53 7.64
N ILE A 114 -0.07 -23.93 6.49
CA ILE A 114 -1.39 -24.06 5.87
C ILE A 114 -1.72 -25.54 5.60
N MET A 115 -0.77 -26.30 5.04
CA MET A 115 -0.97 -27.71 4.72
C MET A 115 -1.20 -28.58 5.95
N ASP A 116 -0.47 -28.31 7.03
CA ASP A 116 -0.65 -29.08 8.26
C ASP A 116 -1.96 -28.74 8.97
N GLN A 117 -2.44 -27.49 8.90
CA GLN A 117 -3.78 -27.15 9.36
C GLN A 117 -4.87 -27.83 8.52
N LEU A 118 -4.74 -27.82 7.19
CA LEU A 118 -5.68 -28.53 6.30
C LEU A 118 -5.77 -30.02 6.63
N LYS A 119 -4.63 -30.69 6.84
CA LYS A 119 -4.60 -32.10 7.24
C LYS A 119 -5.31 -32.34 8.58
N ARG A 120 -5.09 -31.48 9.58
CA ARG A 120 -5.74 -31.58 10.91
C ARG A 120 -7.25 -31.41 10.79
N GLU A 121 -7.69 -30.42 10.04
CA GLU A 121 -9.10 -30.11 9.86
C GLU A 121 -9.84 -31.23 9.10
N ILE A 122 -9.22 -31.81 8.07
CA ILE A 122 -9.78 -32.98 7.37
C ILE A 122 -9.80 -34.21 8.29
N ALA A 123 -8.73 -34.46 9.06
CA ALA A 123 -8.67 -35.56 10.01
C ALA A 123 -9.71 -35.46 11.14
N SER A 124 -10.19 -34.24 11.44
CA SER A 124 -11.28 -34.00 12.39
C SER A 124 -12.67 -34.36 11.86
N GLY A 125 -12.78 -34.82 10.59
CA GLY A 125 -14.04 -35.23 9.97
C GLY A 125 -14.77 -34.12 9.20
N ARG A 126 -14.16 -32.95 9.03
CA ARG A 126 -14.71 -31.87 8.20
C ARG A 126 -14.62 -32.23 6.72
N THR A 127 -15.57 -31.72 5.92
CA THR A 127 -15.43 -31.77 4.46
C THR A 127 -14.25 -30.91 4.02
N ARG A 128 -13.71 -31.14 2.82
CA ARG A 128 -12.55 -30.38 2.32
C ARG A 128 -12.86 -28.88 2.21
N GLN A 129 -14.06 -28.52 1.74
CA GLN A 129 -14.53 -27.13 1.73
C GLN A 129 -14.62 -26.51 3.14
N GLN A 130 -15.14 -27.24 4.13
CA GLN A 130 -15.19 -26.76 5.52
C GLN A 130 -13.79 -26.58 6.10
N ALA A 131 -12.89 -27.54 5.86
CA ALA A 131 -11.50 -27.45 6.26
C ALA A 131 -10.81 -26.22 5.65
N VAL A 132 -10.97 -25.99 4.34
CA VAL A 132 -10.46 -24.77 3.68
C VAL A 132 -11.02 -23.52 4.34
N SER A 133 -12.33 -23.43 4.55
CA SER A 133 -12.95 -22.26 5.20
C SER A 133 -12.35 -22.00 6.58
N THR A 134 -12.23 -23.03 7.42
CA THR A 134 -11.70 -22.90 8.78
C THR A 134 -10.22 -22.52 8.77
N VAL A 135 -9.41 -23.11 7.87
CA VAL A 135 -7.99 -22.76 7.76
C VAL A 135 -7.82 -21.32 7.29
N ILE A 136 -8.55 -20.85 6.29
CA ILE A 136 -8.40 -19.47 5.81
C ILE A 136 -8.84 -18.45 6.86
N GLU A 137 -9.87 -18.75 7.67
CA GLU A 137 -10.34 -17.86 8.75
C GLU A 137 -9.35 -17.69 9.91
N MET A 138 -8.51 -18.71 10.16
CA MET A 138 -7.49 -18.68 11.22
C MET A 138 -6.20 -17.97 10.81
N LEU A 139 -5.95 -17.77 9.51
CA LEU A 139 -4.75 -17.09 9.05
C LEU A 139 -4.79 -15.61 9.46
N ASP A 140 -3.72 -15.14 10.12
CA ASP A 140 -3.43 -13.73 10.33
C ASP A 140 -2.28 -13.35 9.39
N GLY A 141 -2.50 -12.43 8.47
CA GLY A 141 -1.50 -12.14 7.44
C GLY A 141 -1.98 -11.23 6.34
N GLU A 142 -1.18 -11.18 5.28
CA GLU A 142 -1.41 -10.37 4.08
C GLU A 142 -1.09 -11.26 2.88
N PHE A 143 -2.12 -11.88 2.31
CA PHE A 143 -1.92 -13.01 1.42
C PHE A 143 -2.99 -13.14 0.34
N ALA A 144 -2.59 -13.76 -0.76
CA ALA A 144 -3.43 -14.33 -1.80
C ALA A 144 -3.01 -15.79 -2.01
N TYR A 145 -3.96 -16.66 -2.34
CA TYR A 145 -3.69 -18.08 -2.50
C TYR A 145 -4.50 -18.71 -3.64
N VAL A 146 -3.92 -19.75 -4.23
CA VAL A 146 -4.57 -20.70 -5.13
C VAL A 146 -4.24 -22.10 -4.62
N LEU A 147 -5.28 -22.84 -4.23
CA LEU A 147 -5.19 -24.16 -3.64
C LEU A 147 -5.95 -25.15 -4.51
N THR A 148 -5.21 -25.97 -5.26
CA THR A 148 -5.76 -27.02 -6.11
C THR A 148 -5.94 -28.29 -5.30
N ASP A 149 -7.18 -28.79 -5.29
CA ASP A 149 -7.59 -30.08 -4.77
C ASP A 149 -7.64 -31.11 -5.90
N THR A 150 -6.65 -31.99 -5.96
CA THR A 150 -6.60 -33.00 -7.03
C THR A 150 -7.51 -34.18 -6.79
N LEU A 151 -8.13 -34.29 -5.59
CA LEU A 151 -9.05 -35.39 -5.26
C LEU A 151 -10.51 -35.04 -5.58
N GLU A 152 -10.95 -33.82 -5.25
CA GLU A 152 -12.31 -33.34 -5.56
C GLU A 152 -12.40 -32.55 -6.87
N HIS A 153 -11.28 -32.35 -7.58
CA HIS A 153 -11.22 -31.59 -8.84
C HIS A 153 -11.74 -30.17 -8.70
N LYS A 154 -11.28 -29.49 -7.63
CA LYS A 154 -11.64 -28.11 -7.34
C LYS A 154 -10.40 -27.26 -7.15
N ILE A 155 -10.52 -25.97 -7.47
CA ILE A 155 -9.54 -24.96 -7.08
C ILE A 155 -10.21 -23.99 -6.12
N TYR A 156 -9.66 -23.89 -4.91
CA TYR A 156 -10.03 -22.88 -3.92
C TYR A 156 -9.07 -21.71 -4.04
N PHE A 157 -9.58 -20.50 -4.20
CA PHE A 157 -8.71 -19.32 -4.32
C PHE A 157 -9.35 -18.09 -3.71
N GLY A 158 -8.51 -17.13 -3.33
CA GLY A 158 -8.95 -15.92 -2.67
C GLY A 158 -7.78 -15.17 -2.03
N LYS A 159 -8.11 -14.25 -1.14
CA LYS A 159 -7.13 -13.43 -0.43
C LYS A 159 -7.55 -13.22 1.03
N ASP A 160 -6.70 -12.52 1.79
CA ASP A 160 -6.96 -12.16 3.17
C ASP A 160 -8.27 -11.36 3.33
N SER A 161 -8.75 -11.23 4.57
CA SER A 161 -10.06 -10.61 4.85
C SER A 161 -10.18 -9.15 4.42
N VAL A 162 -9.07 -8.42 4.31
CA VAL A 162 -9.04 -7.03 3.84
C VAL A 162 -8.72 -6.96 2.35
N GLY A 163 -7.93 -7.89 1.84
CA GLY A 163 -7.56 -8.00 0.44
C GLY A 163 -6.31 -7.21 0.06
N LYS A 164 -5.24 -7.38 0.83
CA LYS A 164 -3.99 -6.61 0.75
C LYS A 164 -3.08 -7.05 -0.40
N ARG A 165 -3.19 -8.30 -0.83
CA ARG A 165 -2.51 -8.83 -2.02
C ARG A 165 -3.49 -8.93 -3.17
N SER A 166 -3.05 -8.55 -4.37
CA SER A 166 -3.91 -8.66 -5.54
C SER A 166 -4.04 -10.12 -6.00
N LEU A 167 -5.28 -10.50 -6.31
CA LEU A 167 -5.61 -11.75 -6.99
C LEU A 167 -6.85 -11.50 -7.85
N LEU A 168 -6.75 -11.88 -9.12
CA LEU A 168 -7.83 -11.78 -10.08
C LEU A 168 -8.10 -13.14 -10.71
N PHE A 169 -9.27 -13.26 -11.31
CA PHE A 169 -9.63 -14.44 -12.08
C PHE A 169 -10.43 -14.06 -13.32
N GLU A 170 -10.39 -14.94 -14.31
CA GLU A 170 -11.23 -14.92 -15.51
C GLU A 170 -11.63 -16.36 -15.81
N SER A 171 -12.89 -16.57 -16.19
CA SER A 171 -13.38 -17.88 -16.65
C SER A 171 -14.00 -17.75 -18.03
N THR A 172 -13.68 -18.71 -18.88
CA THR A 172 -14.25 -18.93 -20.20
C THR A 172 -14.70 -20.39 -20.28
N PRO A 173 -15.55 -20.78 -21.26
CA PRO A 173 -15.96 -22.17 -21.42
C PRO A 173 -14.82 -23.19 -21.59
N GLU A 174 -13.62 -22.74 -21.94
CA GLU A 174 -12.46 -23.60 -22.22
C GLU A 174 -11.32 -23.45 -21.19
N LYS A 175 -11.34 -22.41 -20.37
CA LYS A 175 -10.21 -22.05 -19.51
C LYS A 175 -10.61 -21.21 -18.32
N ILE A 176 -10.04 -21.56 -17.17
CA ILE A 176 -9.98 -20.72 -15.98
C ILE A 176 -8.57 -20.18 -15.82
N SER A 177 -8.44 -18.87 -15.58
CA SER A 177 -7.18 -18.22 -15.25
C SER A 177 -7.30 -17.54 -13.89
N VAL A 178 -6.30 -17.72 -13.03
CA VAL A 178 -6.18 -17.02 -11.75
C VAL A 178 -4.75 -16.48 -11.64
N SER A 179 -4.58 -15.20 -11.33
CA SER A 179 -3.28 -14.54 -11.32
C SER A 179 -3.30 -13.26 -10.49
N SER A 180 -2.16 -12.89 -9.90
CA SER A 180 -1.99 -11.59 -9.23
C SER A 180 -2.01 -10.40 -10.19
N VAL A 181 -1.75 -10.62 -11.48
CA VAL A 181 -1.80 -9.58 -12.52
C VAL A 181 -2.38 -10.18 -13.80
N PHE A 182 -3.29 -9.46 -14.44
CA PHE A 182 -3.84 -9.81 -15.75
C PHE A 182 -3.33 -8.85 -16.83
N PRO A 183 -3.25 -9.31 -18.09
CA PRO A 183 -2.94 -8.41 -19.18
C PRO A 183 -4.15 -7.51 -19.45
N HIS A 184 -3.92 -6.26 -19.83
CA HIS A 184 -4.99 -5.33 -20.20
C HIS A 184 -5.88 -5.80 -21.37
N THR A 185 -5.44 -6.80 -22.13
CA THR A 185 -6.19 -7.45 -23.21
C THR A 185 -7.16 -8.52 -22.72
N ALA A 186 -7.15 -8.84 -21.42
CA ALA A 186 -8.13 -9.74 -20.83
C ALA A 186 -9.54 -9.16 -20.98
N SER A 187 -10.48 -10.03 -21.35
CA SER A 187 -11.86 -9.64 -21.63
C SER A 187 -12.56 -9.17 -20.36
N HIS A 188 -12.49 -9.94 -19.27
CA HIS A 188 -13.33 -9.75 -18.08
C HIS A 188 -12.64 -10.21 -16.78
N ALA A 189 -11.41 -9.76 -16.49
CA ALA A 189 -10.78 -10.12 -15.21
C ALA A 189 -11.53 -9.48 -14.03
N VAL A 190 -11.85 -10.31 -13.05
CA VAL A 190 -12.55 -9.91 -11.82
C VAL A 190 -11.55 -9.95 -10.66
N GLU A 191 -11.46 -8.86 -9.90
CA GLU A 191 -10.72 -8.83 -8.64
C GLU A 191 -11.44 -9.70 -7.61
N CYS A 192 -10.73 -10.64 -6.98
CA CYS A 192 -11.28 -11.39 -5.85
C CYS A 192 -11.73 -10.42 -4.75
N LYS A 193 -12.83 -10.69 -4.05
CA LYS A 193 -13.22 -9.88 -2.89
C LYS A 193 -12.41 -10.27 -1.65
N GLY A 194 -12.23 -9.32 -0.73
CA GLY A 194 -11.79 -9.64 0.62
C GLY A 194 -12.84 -10.48 1.35
N ASN A 195 -12.39 -11.36 2.26
CA ASN A 195 -13.26 -12.17 3.12
C ASN A 195 -14.17 -13.18 2.37
N GLN A 196 -13.78 -13.58 1.15
CA GLN A 196 -14.53 -14.50 0.29
C GLN A 196 -13.58 -15.57 -0.28
N VAL A 197 -14.08 -16.79 -0.41
CA VAL A 197 -13.39 -17.90 -1.09
C VAL A 197 -14.14 -18.24 -2.36
N TYR A 198 -13.41 -18.35 -3.46
CA TYR A 198 -13.93 -18.79 -4.74
C TYR A 198 -13.59 -20.27 -4.94
N VAL A 199 -14.50 -20.99 -5.58
CA VAL A 199 -14.35 -22.41 -5.89
C VAL A 199 -14.60 -22.59 -7.38
N ALA A 200 -13.55 -22.94 -8.10
CA ALA A 200 -13.63 -23.37 -9.48
C ALA A 200 -13.80 -24.89 -9.52
N ASP A 201 -14.86 -25.36 -10.17
CA ASP A 201 -15.06 -26.78 -10.48
C ASP A 201 -14.38 -27.10 -11.81
N LEU A 202 -13.44 -28.05 -11.80
CA LEU A 202 -12.65 -28.39 -12.98
C LEU A 202 -13.36 -29.33 -13.95
N SER A 203 -14.55 -29.81 -13.59
CA SER A 203 -15.42 -30.61 -14.46
C SER A 203 -16.36 -29.72 -15.27
N THR A 204 -16.85 -28.63 -14.67
CA THR A 204 -17.84 -27.72 -15.30
C THR A 204 -17.26 -26.39 -15.74
N TYR A 205 -16.05 -26.03 -15.28
CA TYR A 205 -15.43 -24.71 -15.45
C TYR A 205 -16.24 -23.54 -14.82
N GLU A 206 -17.19 -23.87 -13.95
CA GLU A 206 -17.99 -22.90 -13.22
C GLU A 206 -17.25 -22.42 -11.96
N ILE A 207 -17.39 -21.12 -11.67
CA ILE A 207 -16.85 -20.50 -10.46
C ILE A 207 -18.00 -20.12 -9.54
N THR A 208 -18.03 -20.75 -8.39
CA THR A 208 -18.91 -20.38 -7.28
C THR A 208 -18.08 -19.70 -6.18
N SER A 209 -18.74 -19.20 -5.13
CA SER A 209 -18.02 -18.61 -4.00
C SER A 209 -18.84 -18.68 -2.72
N PHE A 210 -18.15 -18.59 -1.58
CA PHE A 210 -18.77 -18.51 -0.26
C PHE A 210 -18.06 -17.47 0.61
N GLN A 211 -18.83 -16.83 1.48
CA GLN A 211 -18.34 -15.82 2.42
C GLN A 211 -17.72 -16.50 3.64
N LEU A 212 -16.59 -15.97 4.11
CA LEU A 212 -16.02 -16.37 5.40
C LEU A 212 -16.74 -15.66 6.56
N ASN A 213 -16.75 -16.28 7.73
CA ASN A 213 -17.41 -15.80 8.94
C ASN A 213 -16.67 -14.65 9.64
N SER A 214 -15.62 -14.10 9.03
CA SER A 214 -14.86 -12.98 9.61
C SER A 214 -15.53 -11.63 9.35
N LYS A 215 -16.52 -11.28 10.16
CA LYS A 215 -17.15 -9.95 10.14
C LYS A 215 -16.41 -8.96 11.04
N TRP A 216 -16.39 -7.70 10.65
CA TRP A 216 -16.02 -6.60 11.55
C TRP A 216 -17.07 -6.48 12.67
N PRO A 217 -16.67 -6.00 13.87
CA PRO A 217 -17.63 -5.70 14.93
C PRO A 217 -18.61 -4.61 14.46
N GLN A 218 -19.73 -4.50 15.17
CA GLN A 218 -20.65 -3.39 14.94
C GLN A 218 -19.96 -2.08 15.32
N PRO A 219 -20.02 -1.04 14.47
CA PRO A 219 -19.43 0.25 14.81
C PRO A 219 -20.12 0.87 16.02
N ILE A 220 -19.37 1.61 16.84
CA ILE A 220 -19.93 2.38 17.96
C ILE A 220 -20.90 3.43 17.43
N ALA A 221 -22.13 3.43 17.98
CA ALA A 221 -23.13 4.44 17.67
C ALA A 221 -22.74 5.82 18.20
N GLY A 222 -23.03 6.86 17.42
CA GLY A 222 -22.75 8.26 17.73
C GLY A 222 -23.42 8.75 19.03
N SER A 223 -24.51 8.11 19.47
CA SER A 223 -25.26 8.43 20.68
C SER A 223 -24.54 8.10 21.99
N GLN A 224 -23.48 7.29 21.96
CA GLN A 224 -22.87 6.72 23.16
C GLN A 224 -21.79 7.59 23.82
N PHE A 225 -21.68 8.90 23.54
CA PHE A 225 -20.53 9.64 24.07
C PHE A 225 -20.70 11.10 24.48
N THR A 226 -20.13 11.39 25.66
CA THR A 226 -19.74 12.72 26.17
C THR A 226 -18.21 12.77 26.24
N LYS A 227 -17.57 13.73 25.55
CA LYS A 227 -16.11 13.89 25.54
C LYS A 227 -15.54 14.02 26.96
N SER A 228 -15.00 12.93 27.50
CA SER A 228 -14.23 12.95 28.76
C SER A 228 -12.74 12.75 28.50
N GLU A 229 -11.91 13.53 29.18
CA GLU A 229 -10.44 13.47 29.05
C GLU A 229 -9.89 12.08 29.41
N ARG A 230 -10.49 11.42 30.40
CA ARG A 230 -10.12 10.06 30.82
C ARG A 230 -10.30 9.06 29.68
N GLN A 231 -11.40 9.14 28.94
CA GLN A 231 -11.67 8.22 27.84
C GLN A 231 -10.75 8.49 26.64
N GLU A 232 -10.45 9.76 26.34
CA GLU A 232 -9.47 10.10 25.30
C GLU A 232 -8.11 9.45 25.60
N LYS A 233 -7.63 9.53 26.85
CA LYS A 233 -6.36 8.91 27.27
C LYS A 233 -6.36 7.39 27.11
N THR A 234 -7.45 6.71 27.50
CA THR A 234 -7.58 5.25 27.34
C THR A 234 -7.54 4.84 25.87
N ILE A 235 -8.31 5.54 25.02
CA ILE A 235 -8.33 5.27 23.57
C ILE A 235 -6.96 5.59 22.95
N LEU A 236 -6.31 6.66 23.37
CA LEU A 236 -4.98 7.02 22.90
C LEU A 236 -3.93 5.95 23.22
N GLN A 237 -3.95 5.42 24.44
CA GLN A 237 -3.08 4.31 24.84
C GLN A 237 -3.39 3.04 24.04
N GLY A 238 -4.67 2.69 23.91
CA GLY A 238 -5.09 1.55 23.09
C GLY A 238 -4.67 1.70 21.62
N LEU A 239 -4.75 2.90 21.06
CA LEU A 239 -4.33 3.19 19.69
C LEU A 239 -2.82 2.99 19.53
N HIS A 240 -2.03 3.47 20.50
CA HIS A 240 -0.58 3.25 20.53
C HIS A 240 -0.26 1.75 20.57
N ASP A 241 -0.84 1.01 21.52
CA ASP A 241 -0.47 -0.38 21.80
C ASP A 241 -0.85 -1.32 20.64
N HIS A 242 -2.06 -1.19 20.09
CA HIS A 242 -2.48 -2.03 18.96
C HIS A 242 -1.69 -1.70 17.69
N LEU A 243 -1.36 -0.42 17.44
CA LEU A 243 -0.54 -0.06 16.27
C LEU A 243 0.90 -0.54 16.45
N GLN A 244 1.44 -0.44 17.67
CA GLN A 244 2.75 -0.96 18.04
C GLN A 244 2.84 -2.48 17.80
N GLU A 245 1.86 -3.26 18.26
CA GLU A 245 1.78 -4.70 18.03
C GLU A 245 1.67 -5.03 16.53
N ALA A 246 0.79 -4.32 15.81
CA ALA A 246 0.62 -4.49 14.37
C ALA A 246 1.92 -4.23 13.60
N CYS A 247 2.71 -3.24 14.03
CA CYS A 247 4.02 -2.93 13.48
C CYS A 247 5.06 -3.98 13.87
N GLU A 248 5.06 -4.44 15.12
CA GLU A 248 6.06 -5.36 15.66
C GLU A 248 6.04 -6.69 14.93
N LYS A 249 4.87 -7.31 14.80
CA LYS A 249 4.75 -8.59 14.09
C LYS A 249 5.10 -8.49 12.61
N ARG A 250 4.95 -7.31 12.00
CA ARG A 250 5.40 -7.02 10.63
C ARG A 250 6.89 -6.70 10.54
N GLN A 251 7.60 -6.42 11.62
CA GLN A 251 9.04 -6.17 11.57
C GLN A 251 9.82 -7.43 11.90
N SER A 252 9.30 -8.23 12.82
CA SER A 252 9.95 -9.42 13.35
C SER A 252 10.11 -10.53 12.32
N THR A 253 9.34 -10.52 11.23
CA THR A 253 9.39 -11.56 10.19
C THR A 253 10.26 -11.22 8.98
N ILE A 254 11.06 -10.15 9.03
CA ILE A 254 11.91 -9.73 7.91
C ILE A 254 13.27 -10.43 7.97
N TYR A 255 13.44 -11.49 7.18
CA TYR A 255 14.66 -12.29 7.04
C TYR A 255 15.08 -12.45 5.55
N PRO A 256 15.61 -11.38 4.92
CA PRO A 256 16.04 -11.45 3.53
C PRO A 256 17.19 -12.45 3.35
N LEU A 257 17.26 -13.11 2.19
CA LEU A 257 18.29 -14.12 1.86
C LEU A 257 19.73 -13.58 1.90
N HIS A 258 19.93 -12.30 1.59
CA HIS A 258 21.26 -11.68 1.45
C HIS A 258 21.34 -10.32 2.18
N PRO A 259 21.35 -10.30 3.53
CA PRO A 259 21.45 -9.06 4.28
C PRO A 259 22.89 -8.53 4.22
N HIS A 260 23.13 -7.41 3.54
CA HIS A 260 24.41 -6.70 3.67
C HIS A 260 24.41 -5.82 4.92
N SER A 261 25.54 -5.78 5.62
CA SER A 261 25.75 -4.90 6.78
C SER A 261 25.88 -3.45 6.29
N GLY A 262 24.80 -2.68 6.37
CA GLY A 262 24.76 -1.28 5.93
C GLY A 262 23.53 -0.92 5.10
N ASP A 263 22.77 -1.90 4.65
CA ASP A 263 21.53 -1.68 3.91
C ASP A 263 20.36 -1.41 4.86
N ALA A 264 19.49 -0.48 4.49
CA ALA A 264 18.18 -0.38 5.12
C ALA A 264 17.39 -1.67 4.86
N ARG A 265 17.00 -2.33 5.94
CA ARG A 265 16.17 -3.55 5.87
C ARG A 265 14.69 -3.23 5.65
N ILE A 266 14.29 -2.02 6.03
CA ILE A 266 12.92 -1.53 5.98
C ILE A 266 12.90 -0.20 5.22
N GLY A 267 11.97 -0.10 4.29
CA GLY A 267 11.56 1.16 3.71
C GLY A 267 10.19 1.57 4.24
N ILE A 268 9.90 2.87 4.22
CA ILE A 268 8.57 3.42 4.51
C ILE A 268 8.18 4.30 3.33
N LEU A 269 7.00 4.07 2.77
CA LEU A 269 6.41 4.99 1.79
C LEU A 269 6.01 6.28 2.50
N PHE A 270 6.71 7.37 2.19
CA PHE A 270 6.79 8.52 3.06
C PHE A 270 6.52 9.83 2.32
N SER A 271 5.28 10.32 2.39
CA SER A 271 4.93 11.67 1.90
C SER A 271 5.22 12.78 2.93
N GLY A 272 5.67 12.40 4.14
CA GLY A 272 5.75 13.27 5.30
C GLY A 272 4.40 13.56 5.99
N GLY A 273 3.30 12.99 5.47
CA GLY A 273 1.99 13.12 6.11
C GLY A 273 1.91 12.46 7.49
N LEU A 274 0.81 12.72 8.19
CA LEU A 274 0.54 12.20 9.53
C LEU A 274 0.74 10.67 9.63
N ASP A 275 0.14 9.92 8.69
CA ASP A 275 0.03 8.47 8.79
C ASP A 275 1.40 7.77 8.69
N CYS A 276 2.18 8.09 7.67
CA CYS A 276 3.51 7.50 7.49
C CYS A 276 4.51 7.97 8.56
N THR A 277 4.32 9.18 9.13
CA THR A 277 5.21 9.71 10.18
C THR A 277 4.94 9.06 11.53
N VAL A 278 3.66 8.90 11.92
CA VAL A 278 3.28 8.11 13.10
C VAL A 278 3.79 6.68 12.96
N LEU A 279 3.60 6.08 11.77
CA LEU A 279 4.06 4.74 11.49
C LEU A 279 5.58 4.60 11.64
N ALA A 280 6.36 5.54 11.09
CA ALA A 280 7.81 5.56 11.21
C ALA A 280 8.28 5.64 12.68
N ALA A 281 7.63 6.50 13.48
CA ALA A 281 7.95 6.62 14.90
C ALA A 281 7.63 5.35 15.70
N VAL A 282 6.49 4.71 15.45
CA VAL A 282 6.12 3.44 16.09
C VAL A 282 7.10 2.33 15.71
N ILE A 283 7.50 2.24 14.44
CA ILE A 283 8.51 1.28 13.98
C ILE A 283 9.86 1.51 14.69
N ALA A 284 10.31 2.75 14.81
CA ALA A 284 11.54 3.07 15.53
C ALA A 284 11.46 2.69 17.01
N LYS A 285 10.36 3.02 17.71
CA LYS A 285 10.15 2.63 19.10
C LYS A 285 10.26 1.13 19.32
N ASN A 286 9.72 0.32 18.41
CA ASN A 286 9.84 -1.14 18.48
C ASN A 286 11.31 -1.60 18.42
N PHE A 287 12.13 -1.03 17.52
CA PHE A 287 13.57 -1.35 17.48
C PHE A 287 14.29 -0.98 18.78
N ILE A 288 13.98 0.20 19.33
CA ILE A 288 14.55 0.69 20.59
C ILE A 288 14.21 -0.24 21.74
N GLN A 289 12.94 -0.63 21.88
CA GLN A 289 12.49 -1.55 22.93
C GLN A 289 13.20 -2.92 22.87
N ARG A 290 13.65 -3.34 21.68
CA ARG A 290 14.39 -4.59 21.47
C ARG A 290 15.91 -4.41 21.52
N ASN A 291 16.41 -3.22 21.87
CA ASN A 291 17.83 -2.86 21.84
C ASN A 291 18.50 -3.18 20.49
N ARG A 292 17.80 -2.90 19.39
CA ARG A 292 18.29 -3.16 18.03
C ARG A 292 18.52 -1.84 17.28
N THR A 293 19.69 -1.73 16.67
CA THR A 293 19.98 -0.67 15.71
C THR A 293 19.32 -0.95 14.37
N CYS A 294 18.84 0.09 13.69
CA CYS A 294 18.21 -0.07 12.38
C CYS A 294 18.42 1.17 11.50
N LEU A 295 18.62 0.93 10.20
CA LEU A 295 18.54 1.95 9.15
C LEU A 295 17.18 1.83 8.46
N ILE A 296 16.44 2.93 8.41
CA ILE A 296 15.12 3.02 7.79
C ILE A 296 15.19 4.03 6.65
N ASP A 297 14.84 3.58 5.44
CA ASP A 297 14.71 4.45 4.27
C ASP A 297 13.30 5.03 4.19
N LEU A 298 13.17 6.35 4.24
CA LEU A 298 11.93 7.08 4.00
C LEU A 298 11.84 7.43 2.52
N LEU A 299 10.99 6.72 1.77
CA LEU A 299 10.89 6.83 0.31
C LEU A 299 9.86 7.89 -0.08
N THR A 300 10.31 8.99 -0.68
CA THR A 300 9.46 10.14 -1.03
C THR A 300 9.59 10.50 -2.50
N VAL A 301 8.46 10.45 -3.23
CA VAL A 301 8.41 10.66 -4.67
C VAL A 301 7.88 12.06 -5.03
N GLY A 302 8.49 12.69 -6.03
CA GLY A 302 8.04 13.92 -6.64
C GLY A 302 8.14 13.85 -8.17
N PHE A 303 7.26 14.56 -8.86
CA PHE A 303 7.23 14.59 -10.33
C PHE A 303 7.52 16.00 -10.86
N ASP A 304 8.37 16.08 -11.87
CA ASP A 304 8.50 17.28 -12.68
C ASP A 304 7.23 17.45 -13.51
N ASN A 305 6.46 18.50 -13.21
CA ASN A 305 5.19 18.74 -13.88
C ASN A 305 5.36 19.79 -14.98
N PRO A 306 5.45 19.39 -16.27
CA PRO A 306 5.71 20.31 -17.37
C PRO A 306 4.58 21.33 -17.56
N ARG A 307 3.36 21.01 -17.10
CA ARG A 307 2.18 21.88 -17.21
C ARG A 307 2.24 23.05 -16.22
N THR A 308 2.64 22.80 -14.97
CA THR A 308 2.76 23.87 -13.96
C THR A 308 4.14 24.50 -13.92
N GLY A 309 5.14 23.89 -14.56
CA GLY A 309 6.54 24.31 -14.46
C GLY A 309 7.13 24.15 -13.06
N LEU A 310 6.52 23.30 -12.23
CA LEU A 310 7.00 22.99 -10.87
C LEU A 310 7.87 21.74 -10.96
N SER A 311 9.06 21.81 -10.38
CA SER A 311 9.95 20.66 -10.26
C SER A 311 9.53 19.76 -9.11
N ALA A 312 9.96 18.49 -9.17
CA ALA A 312 9.77 17.49 -8.12
C ALA A 312 10.25 17.99 -6.74
N ALA A 313 11.39 18.68 -6.72
CA ALA A 313 11.98 19.31 -5.53
C ALA A 313 11.09 20.37 -4.85
N LYS A 314 10.11 20.94 -5.57
CA LYS A 314 9.17 21.95 -5.05
C LYS A 314 7.78 21.38 -4.80
N SER A 315 7.60 20.07 -4.89
CA SER A 315 6.32 19.44 -4.64
C SER A 315 5.92 19.59 -3.16
N PRO A 316 4.62 19.75 -2.85
CA PRO A 316 4.15 19.79 -1.47
C PRO A 316 4.63 18.62 -0.60
N ASP A 317 4.64 17.40 -1.16
CA ASP A 317 5.07 16.21 -0.42
C ASP A 317 6.59 16.21 -0.18
N ARG A 318 7.39 16.77 -1.10
CA ARG A 318 8.83 16.95 -0.88
C ARG A 318 9.11 17.81 0.35
N VAL A 319 8.52 19.01 0.41
CA VAL A 319 8.69 19.93 1.54
C VAL A 319 8.22 19.31 2.85
N LEU A 320 7.05 18.64 2.80
CA LEU A 320 6.48 17.98 3.96
C LEU A 320 7.33 16.80 4.44
N SER A 321 7.85 15.98 3.53
CA SER A 321 8.73 14.85 3.84
C SER A 321 10.04 15.29 4.51
N GLU A 322 10.62 16.41 4.10
CA GLU A 322 11.81 16.93 4.77
C GLU A 322 11.53 17.40 6.20
N GLN A 323 10.39 18.06 6.43
CA GLN A 323 9.98 18.49 7.77
C GLN A 323 9.77 17.31 8.72
N SER A 324 9.01 16.31 8.28
CA SER A 324 8.73 15.13 9.10
C SER A 324 9.96 14.23 9.28
N TRP A 325 10.86 14.18 8.30
CA TRP A 325 12.15 13.49 8.43
C TRP A 325 13.07 14.17 9.44
N TYR A 326 13.16 15.50 9.42
CA TYR A 326 13.87 16.27 10.44
C TYR A 326 13.30 15.96 11.83
N GLU A 327 11.97 15.99 11.98
CA GLU A 327 11.31 15.75 13.26
C GLU A 327 11.58 14.33 13.80
N LEU A 328 11.48 13.31 12.94
CA LEU A 328 11.83 11.93 13.29
C LEU A 328 13.29 11.79 13.67
N THR A 329 14.20 12.34 12.87
CA THR A 329 15.64 12.21 13.11
C THR A 329 16.04 12.91 14.40
N LYS A 330 15.47 14.07 14.69
CA LYS A 330 15.66 14.78 15.95
C LYS A 330 15.18 13.95 17.14
N LEU A 331 13.98 13.38 17.05
CA LEU A 331 13.36 12.59 18.11
C LEU A 331 14.15 11.31 18.44
N PHE A 332 14.78 10.70 17.43
CA PHE A 332 15.42 9.39 17.55
C PHE A 332 16.95 9.41 17.43
N TYR A 333 17.59 10.59 17.38
CA TYR A 333 19.03 10.73 17.11
C TYR A 333 19.93 9.81 17.96
N SER A 334 19.69 9.76 19.27
CA SER A 334 20.50 9.00 20.24
C SER A 334 19.99 7.58 20.50
N SER A 335 19.09 7.06 19.67
CA SER A 335 18.36 5.81 19.94
C SER A 335 18.93 4.56 19.24
N GLY A 336 19.89 4.74 18.33
CA GLY A 336 20.39 3.67 17.46
C GLY A 336 19.50 3.37 16.24
N VAL A 337 18.37 4.06 16.10
CA VAL A 337 17.54 4.04 14.88
C VAL A 337 17.81 5.29 14.07
N GLN A 338 18.22 5.12 12.82
CA GLN A 338 18.52 6.22 11.91
C GLN A 338 17.56 6.21 10.73
N PHE A 339 17.05 7.41 10.41
CA PHE A 339 16.20 7.65 9.25
C PHE A 339 17.00 8.32 8.14
N ARG A 340 16.92 7.78 6.93
CA ARG A 340 17.49 8.40 5.73
C ARG A 340 16.35 8.78 4.79
N LEU A 341 16.38 9.98 4.23
CA LEU A 341 15.35 10.42 3.30
C LEU A 341 15.80 10.13 1.87
N VAL A 342 15.06 9.29 1.16
CA VAL A 342 15.33 8.90 -0.22
C VAL A 342 14.39 9.66 -1.14
N GLN A 343 14.94 10.65 -1.83
CA GLN A 343 14.22 11.52 -2.75
C GLN A 343 14.22 10.92 -4.16
N ILE A 344 13.03 10.53 -4.60
CA ILE A 344 12.76 9.97 -5.92
C ILE A 344 12.16 11.08 -6.79
N ASP A 345 13.01 11.74 -7.56
CA ASP A 345 12.57 12.78 -8.51
C ASP A 345 12.36 12.16 -9.88
N VAL A 346 11.11 12.20 -10.36
CA VAL A 346 10.70 11.60 -11.62
C VAL A 346 10.57 12.67 -12.68
N SER A 347 11.40 12.58 -13.72
CA SER A 347 11.32 13.48 -14.87
C SER A 347 10.06 13.20 -15.70
N TYR A 348 9.64 14.15 -16.53
CA TYR A 348 8.51 13.92 -17.43
C TYR A 348 8.80 12.83 -18.47
N ALA A 349 10.04 12.75 -18.97
CA ALA A 349 10.46 11.71 -19.91
C ALA A 349 10.39 10.32 -19.27
N GLU A 350 10.86 10.20 -18.03
CA GLU A 350 10.78 8.97 -17.26
C GLU A 350 9.32 8.57 -16.97
N TRP A 351 8.48 9.51 -16.56
CA TRP A 351 7.05 9.28 -16.40
C TRP A 351 6.42 8.75 -17.69
N LEU A 352 6.73 9.36 -18.84
CA LEU A 352 6.17 8.98 -20.14
C LEU A 352 6.63 7.57 -20.56
N ALA A 353 7.90 7.23 -20.34
CA ALA A 353 8.45 5.91 -20.63
C ALA A 353 7.78 4.79 -19.82
N HIS A 354 7.36 5.06 -18.58
CA HIS A 354 6.74 4.08 -17.70
C HIS A 354 5.20 4.10 -17.71
N LYS A 355 4.56 5.14 -18.27
CA LYS A 355 3.11 5.34 -18.25
C LYS A 355 2.34 4.10 -18.71
N GLN A 356 2.72 3.51 -19.84
CA GLN A 356 2.03 2.36 -20.41
C GLN A 356 2.15 1.12 -19.53
N ARG A 357 3.34 0.86 -18.97
CA ARG A 357 3.56 -0.26 -18.05
C ARG A 357 2.73 -0.09 -16.78
N ALA A 358 2.72 1.10 -16.18
CA ALA A 358 1.90 1.40 -15.01
C ALA A 358 0.40 1.19 -15.32
N ARG A 359 -0.08 1.66 -16.48
CA ARG A 359 -1.46 1.44 -16.94
C ARG A 359 -1.81 -0.05 -17.06
N GLN A 360 -0.91 -0.85 -17.62
CA GLN A 360 -1.13 -2.29 -17.77
C GLN A 360 -1.18 -3.01 -16.41
N LEU A 361 -0.33 -2.61 -15.46
CA LEU A 361 -0.28 -3.23 -14.12
C LEU A 361 -1.54 -2.97 -13.30
N ILE A 362 -2.19 -1.81 -13.45
CA ILE A 362 -3.32 -1.44 -12.58
C ILE A 362 -4.66 -2.06 -13.01
N TYR A 363 -4.74 -2.62 -14.21
CA TYR A 363 -5.94 -3.31 -14.71
C TYR A 363 -6.49 -4.31 -13.68
N PRO A 364 -7.82 -4.38 -13.44
CA PRO A 364 -8.93 -3.78 -14.21
C PRO A 364 -9.22 -2.31 -13.90
N CYS A 365 -8.55 -1.70 -12.92
CA CYS A 365 -8.66 -0.27 -12.68
C CYS A 365 -8.14 0.49 -13.91
N SER A 366 -8.94 1.45 -14.38
CA SER A 366 -8.76 2.04 -15.70
C SER A 366 -9.17 3.50 -15.75
N THR A 367 -9.15 4.22 -14.61
CA THR A 367 -9.42 5.67 -14.59
C THR A 367 -8.15 6.50 -14.49
N GLU A 368 -8.21 7.77 -14.91
CA GLU A 368 -7.12 8.75 -14.75
C GLU A 368 -6.68 8.91 -13.29
N MET A 369 -7.62 8.82 -12.34
CA MET A 369 -7.31 8.83 -10.91
C MET A 369 -6.53 7.58 -10.49
N ASP A 370 -6.90 6.40 -11.00
CA ASP A 370 -6.19 5.15 -10.70
C ASP A 370 -4.74 5.23 -11.18
N LEU A 371 -4.52 5.68 -12.43
CA LEU A 371 -3.18 5.80 -12.98
C LEU A 371 -2.34 6.82 -12.21
N SER A 372 -2.87 8.00 -11.91
CA SER A 372 -2.12 9.05 -11.22
C SER A 372 -1.74 8.69 -9.79
N ILE A 373 -2.58 7.93 -9.07
CA ILE A 373 -2.24 7.41 -7.74
C ILE A 373 -1.22 6.27 -7.86
N ALA A 374 -1.51 5.26 -8.69
CA ALA A 374 -0.69 4.07 -8.79
C ALA A 374 0.70 4.35 -9.36
N ILE A 375 0.84 5.29 -10.30
CA ILE A 375 2.15 5.65 -10.84
C ILE A 375 3.05 6.35 -9.81
N ALA A 376 2.46 7.09 -8.86
CA ALA A 376 3.22 7.65 -7.75
C ALA A 376 3.78 6.52 -6.86
N PHE A 377 2.95 5.55 -6.50
CA PHE A 377 3.39 4.37 -5.76
C PHE A 377 4.40 3.52 -6.54
N TYR A 378 4.20 3.32 -7.84
CA TYR A 378 5.10 2.61 -8.74
C TYR A 378 6.53 3.17 -8.71
N PHE A 379 6.68 4.49 -8.79
CA PHE A 379 8.00 5.12 -8.72
C PHE A 379 8.54 5.15 -7.28
N ALA A 380 7.68 5.38 -6.29
CA ALA A 380 8.06 5.36 -4.88
C ALA A 380 8.68 4.02 -4.47
N THR A 381 8.20 2.90 -4.99
CA THR A 381 8.74 1.56 -4.66
C THR A 381 9.93 1.14 -5.50
N ARG A 382 10.07 1.68 -6.72
CA ARG A 382 11.25 1.42 -7.56
C ARG A 382 12.53 1.86 -6.84
N ALA A 383 12.54 3.09 -6.34
CA ALA A 383 13.62 3.67 -5.52
C ALA A 383 15.05 3.39 -6.04
N THR A 384 15.25 3.54 -7.36
CA THR A 384 16.54 3.42 -8.05
C THR A 384 17.01 4.78 -8.55
N ASN A 385 18.32 5.00 -8.58
CA ASN A 385 18.95 6.25 -9.04
C ASN A 385 18.34 7.51 -8.39
N CYS A 386 18.29 7.50 -7.06
CA CYS A 386 17.68 8.52 -6.21
C CYS A 386 18.74 9.42 -5.56
N GLU A 387 18.28 10.55 -5.00
CA GLU A 387 19.09 11.33 -4.06
C GLU A 387 18.82 10.85 -2.63
N LEU A 388 19.86 10.48 -1.91
CA LEU A 388 19.82 10.09 -0.50
C LEU A 388 20.26 11.27 0.37
N LEU A 389 19.47 11.58 1.39
CA LEU A 389 19.79 12.59 2.41
C LEU A 389 19.96 11.96 3.79
N GLU A 390 21.03 12.35 4.47
CA GLU A 390 21.38 11.87 5.81
C GLU A 390 21.77 13.03 6.72
N ILE A 391 21.22 13.06 7.94
CA ILE A 391 21.65 14.00 8.98
C ILE A 391 22.82 13.36 9.72
N THR A 392 23.99 13.98 9.62
CA THR A 392 25.26 13.41 10.13
C THR A 392 25.72 14.02 11.44
N ARG A 393 25.02 15.05 11.92
CA ARG A 393 25.34 15.81 13.13
C ARG A 393 24.18 15.80 14.10
N ASP A 394 24.48 16.07 15.37
CA ASP A 394 23.46 16.18 16.41
C ASP A 394 22.60 17.43 16.16
N ILE A 395 21.29 17.21 16.05
CA ILE A 395 20.28 18.24 15.82
C ILE A 395 19.25 18.31 16.96
N THR A 396 19.51 17.65 18.09
CA THR A 396 18.58 17.59 19.24
C THR A 396 18.24 18.97 19.82
N ASP A 397 19.17 19.92 19.75
CA ASP A 397 18.95 21.31 20.19
C ASP A 397 18.63 22.30 19.05
N VAL A 398 18.66 21.85 17.80
CA VAL A 398 18.41 22.71 16.62
C VAL A 398 16.92 22.82 16.37
N SER A 399 16.38 24.04 16.20
CA SER A 399 14.97 24.25 15.82
C SER A 399 14.72 24.00 14.33
N TRP A 400 13.45 23.83 13.94
CA TRP A 400 13.11 23.64 12.52
C TRP A 400 13.52 24.83 11.64
N SER A 401 13.39 26.05 12.16
CA SER A 401 13.83 27.27 11.46
C SER A 401 15.35 27.28 11.24
N GLU A 402 16.13 26.98 12.27
CA GLU A 402 17.60 26.93 12.18
C GLU A 402 18.06 25.80 11.26
N PHE A 403 17.42 24.62 11.36
CA PHE A 403 17.71 23.49 10.47
C PHE A 403 17.52 23.86 9.00
N ARG A 404 16.48 24.62 8.67
CA ARG A 404 16.24 25.07 7.29
C ARG A 404 17.31 26.04 6.79
N GLU A 405 17.83 26.90 7.65
CA GLU A 405 18.89 27.84 7.30
C GLU A 405 20.25 27.15 7.17
N MET A 406 20.52 26.15 7.99
CA MET A 406 21.80 25.42 8.06
C MET A 406 21.79 24.07 7.33
N LYS A 407 20.76 23.78 6.53
CA LYS A 407 20.52 22.44 5.96
C LYS A 407 21.74 21.88 5.24
N GLU A 408 22.41 22.69 4.43
CA GLU A 408 23.57 22.26 3.63
C GLU A 408 24.79 21.86 4.50
N ASP A 409 24.89 22.37 5.73
CA ASP A 409 25.97 22.02 6.67
C ASP A 409 25.64 20.78 7.52
N LEU A 410 24.35 20.47 7.69
CA LEU A 410 23.85 19.39 8.54
C LEU A 410 23.52 18.11 7.78
N VAL A 411 23.25 18.23 6.48
CA VAL A 411 22.77 17.14 5.62
C VAL A 411 23.83 16.73 4.61
N THR A 412 24.20 15.45 4.60
CA THR A 412 24.98 14.85 3.52
C THR A 412 24.04 14.36 2.41
N LYS A 413 24.44 14.58 1.15
CA LYS A 413 23.71 14.16 -0.04
C LYS A 413 24.51 13.12 -0.81
N GLN A 414 23.87 12.02 -1.20
CA GLN A 414 24.45 11.03 -2.11
C GLN A 414 23.54 10.88 -3.34
N GLN A 415 24.13 11.08 -4.53
CA GLN A 415 23.44 10.86 -5.81
C GLN A 415 23.48 9.38 -6.21
N SER A 416 22.57 8.99 -7.11
CA SER A 416 22.50 7.65 -7.69
C SER A 416 22.34 6.52 -6.66
N TYR A 417 21.73 6.81 -5.52
CA TYR A 417 21.41 5.81 -4.51
C TYR A 417 20.27 4.89 -4.98
N SER A 418 20.32 3.61 -4.58
CA SER A 418 19.21 2.67 -4.81
C SER A 418 18.88 1.96 -3.51
N SER A 419 17.61 2.03 -3.09
CA SER A 419 17.21 1.42 -1.81
C SER A 419 17.13 -0.10 -1.91
N CYS A 420 17.91 -0.78 -1.08
CA CYS A 420 17.93 -2.25 -1.01
C CYS A 420 16.75 -2.83 -0.22
N ALA A 421 15.99 -2.00 0.53
CA ALA A 421 14.88 -2.44 1.36
C ALA A 421 13.82 -3.20 0.56
N LYS A 422 13.69 -4.50 0.78
CA LYS A 422 12.71 -5.35 0.08
C LYS A 422 11.31 -5.25 0.67
N VAL A 423 11.21 -4.85 1.94
CA VAL A 423 9.94 -4.70 2.66
C VAL A 423 9.67 -3.22 2.88
N LEU A 424 8.50 -2.78 2.44
CA LEU A 424 8.06 -1.39 2.53
C LEU A 424 6.80 -1.30 3.38
N PHE A 425 6.83 -0.43 4.39
CA PHE A 425 5.67 -0.14 5.22
C PHE A 425 4.86 1.00 4.61
N SER A 426 3.54 0.86 4.66
CA SER A 426 2.61 1.85 4.11
C SER A 426 1.62 2.35 5.16
N GLY A 427 1.33 3.65 5.11
CA GLY A 427 0.28 4.30 5.90
C GLY A 427 -1.15 4.10 5.36
N LEU A 428 -1.32 3.34 4.27
CA LEU A 428 -2.63 3.03 3.69
C LEU A 428 -3.55 2.33 4.72
N GLY A 429 -4.84 2.67 4.70
CA GLY A 429 -5.83 2.24 5.69
C GLY A 429 -6.14 3.29 6.77
N ALA A 430 -5.21 4.19 7.08
CA ALA A 430 -5.45 5.22 8.08
C ALA A 430 -6.55 6.22 7.68
N ASP A 431 -6.71 6.50 6.38
CA ASP A 431 -7.77 7.38 5.88
C ASP A 431 -9.16 6.76 6.03
N GLU A 432 -9.28 5.47 5.70
CA GLU A 432 -10.50 4.68 5.79
C GLU A 432 -10.91 4.43 7.25
N LEU A 433 -9.94 4.27 8.15
CA LEU A 433 -10.20 4.02 9.57
C LEU A 433 -10.51 5.28 10.39
N PHE A 434 -9.83 6.40 10.10
CA PHE A 434 -9.87 7.60 10.95
C PHE A 434 -10.49 8.82 10.27
N GLY A 435 -11.18 8.63 9.14
CA GLY A 435 -11.95 9.70 8.54
C GLY A 435 -11.09 10.72 7.79
N GLY A 436 -10.19 10.24 6.91
CA GLY A 436 -9.25 11.11 6.21
C GLY A 436 -9.76 11.80 4.96
N TYR A 437 -10.86 11.35 4.35
CA TYR A 437 -11.39 11.92 3.11
C TYR A 437 -12.31 13.13 3.33
N SER A 438 -12.33 14.08 2.38
CA SER A 438 -13.22 15.26 2.46
C SER A 438 -14.70 14.89 2.44
N ARG A 439 -15.07 13.75 1.82
CA ARG A 439 -16.45 13.25 1.87
C ARG A 439 -16.93 12.91 3.28
N HIS A 440 -16.02 12.60 4.21
CA HIS A 440 -16.37 12.37 5.61
C HIS A 440 -16.77 13.67 6.30
N GLU A 441 -16.18 14.81 5.90
CA GLU A 441 -16.60 16.14 6.37
C GLU A 441 -17.97 16.52 5.77
N ASN A 442 -18.19 16.18 4.49
CA ASN A 442 -19.44 16.49 3.78
C ASN A 442 -20.69 15.90 4.43
N ILE A 443 -20.56 14.80 5.19
CA ILE A 443 -21.67 14.19 5.96
C ILE A 443 -22.31 15.21 6.91
N PHE A 444 -21.52 16.14 7.44
CA PHE A 444 -21.98 17.12 8.43
C PHE A 444 -22.46 18.45 7.84
N HIS A 445 -22.32 18.67 6.52
CA HIS A 445 -22.65 19.96 5.89
C HIS A 445 -24.13 20.39 6.03
N GLY A 446 -25.03 19.47 6.34
CA GLY A 446 -26.44 19.78 6.60
C GLY A 446 -26.74 20.34 7.99
N LEU A 447 -25.79 20.27 8.93
CA LEU A 447 -25.99 20.71 10.31
C LEU A 447 -26.00 22.23 10.46
N GLN A 448 -26.83 22.70 11.40
CA GLN A 448 -26.87 24.09 11.87
C GLN A 448 -26.27 24.18 13.28
N GLU A 449 -25.97 25.40 13.73
CA GLU A 449 -25.36 25.61 15.06
C GLU A 449 -26.30 25.19 16.20
N ASP A 450 -27.60 25.33 15.98
CA ASP A 450 -28.68 24.92 16.86
C ASP A 450 -29.25 23.53 16.52
N SER A 451 -28.60 22.76 15.64
CA SER A 451 -29.02 21.38 15.33
C SER A 451 -29.13 20.56 16.63
N PRO A 452 -30.23 19.82 16.83
CA PRO A 452 -30.43 19.04 18.03
C PRO A 452 -29.40 17.91 18.12
N GLY A 453 -29.08 17.50 19.35
CA GLY A 453 -28.09 16.44 19.60
C GLY A 453 -28.41 15.13 18.86
N SER A 454 -29.70 14.80 18.67
CA SER A 454 -30.13 13.63 17.90
C SER A 454 -29.75 13.70 16.41
N GLU A 455 -29.80 14.88 15.79
CA GLU A 455 -29.39 15.05 14.40
C GLU A 455 -27.87 14.89 14.26
N ILE A 456 -27.10 15.47 15.20
CA ILE A 456 -25.64 15.32 15.25
C ILE A 456 -25.25 13.84 15.41
N GLN A 457 -25.95 13.11 16.28
CA GLN A 457 -25.74 11.67 16.48
C GLN A 457 -25.97 10.88 15.21
N ALA A 458 -27.06 11.14 14.48
CA ALA A 458 -27.35 10.48 13.21
C ALA A 458 -26.25 10.71 12.16
N ARG A 459 -25.62 11.90 12.12
CA ARG A 459 -24.47 12.16 11.24
C ARG A 459 -23.23 11.37 11.63
N TYR A 460 -23.02 11.13 12.92
CA TYR A 460 -21.92 10.29 13.38
C TYR A 460 -22.17 8.80 13.10
N ASP A 461 -23.41 8.33 13.14
CA ASP A 461 -23.78 6.99 12.68
C ASP A 461 -23.52 6.82 11.18
N GLU A 462 -23.92 7.80 10.36
CA GLU A 462 -23.64 7.84 8.91
C GLU A 462 -22.12 7.83 8.63
N LEU A 463 -21.33 8.58 9.41
CA LEU A 463 -19.87 8.53 9.33
C LEU A 463 -19.34 7.13 9.66
N ALA A 464 -19.81 6.51 10.73
CA ALA A 464 -19.33 5.20 11.15
C ALA A 464 -19.61 4.12 10.09
N GLU A 465 -20.81 4.12 9.51
CA GLU A 465 -21.16 3.25 8.37
C GLU A 465 -20.29 3.51 7.14
N SER A 466 -20.02 4.79 6.82
CA SER A 466 -19.15 5.16 5.69
C SER A 466 -17.72 4.64 5.85
N LEU A 467 -17.15 4.72 7.06
CA LEU A 467 -15.80 4.20 7.34
C LEU A 467 -15.74 2.67 7.27
N VAL A 468 -16.75 1.97 7.77
CA VAL A 468 -16.84 0.50 7.65
C VAL A 468 -16.98 0.09 6.19
N HIS A 469 -17.81 0.80 5.40
CA HIS A 469 -17.94 0.58 3.98
C HIS A 469 -16.59 0.70 3.26
N ASP A 470 -15.81 1.75 3.56
CA ASP A 470 -14.50 1.98 2.96
C ASP A 470 -13.54 0.82 3.16
N ILE A 471 -13.49 0.27 4.38
CA ILE A 471 -12.68 -0.92 4.68
C ILE A 471 -13.16 -2.14 3.91
N ASN A 472 -14.47 -2.31 3.72
CA ASN A 472 -15.03 -3.46 3.01
C ASN A 472 -14.73 -3.43 1.49
N VAL A 473 -14.52 -2.25 0.90
CA VAL A 473 -14.24 -2.09 -0.54
C VAL A 473 -12.79 -1.69 -0.85
N ILE A 474 -11.93 -1.59 0.17
CA ILE A 474 -10.54 -1.13 0.01
C ILE A 474 -9.73 -2.03 -0.93
N TYR A 475 -10.07 -3.32 -1.00
CA TYR A 475 -9.39 -4.30 -1.85
C TYR A 475 -9.45 -3.97 -3.34
N GLU A 476 -10.57 -3.42 -3.82
CA GLU A 476 -10.77 -3.07 -5.24
C GLU A 476 -10.50 -1.59 -5.50
N ARG A 477 -10.72 -0.71 -4.51
CA ARG A 477 -10.57 0.74 -4.66
C ARG A 477 -9.13 1.21 -4.55
N ASN A 478 -8.30 0.51 -3.77
CA ASN A 478 -6.94 0.91 -3.45
C ASN A 478 -5.97 -0.27 -3.58
N LEU A 479 -6.07 -1.26 -2.69
CA LEU A 479 -5.00 -2.25 -2.49
C LEU A 479 -4.69 -3.09 -3.72
N GLY A 480 -5.70 -3.48 -4.50
CA GLY A 480 -5.50 -4.27 -5.73
C GLY A 480 -4.59 -3.56 -6.75
N ARG A 481 -4.95 -2.34 -7.16
CA ARG A 481 -4.14 -1.57 -8.13
C ARG A 481 -2.76 -1.22 -7.57
N ASP A 482 -2.72 -0.87 -6.29
CA ASP A 482 -1.53 -0.36 -5.62
C ASP A 482 -0.51 -1.51 -5.44
N ASP A 483 -0.95 -2.71 -5.01
CA ASP A 483 -0.10 -3.92 -4.90
C ASP A 483 0.41 -4.41 -6.27
N ARG A 484 -0.39 -4.33 -7.32
CA ARG A 484 0.08 -4.69 -8.68
C ARG A 484 1.17 -3.76 -9.18
N ALA A 485 0.99 -2.46 -9.02
CA ALA A 485 1.97 -1.46 -9.41
C ALA A 485 3.27 -1.60 -8.60
N MET A 486 3.16 -1.64 -7.28
CA MET A 486 4.29 -1.58 -6.37
C MET A 486 5.14 -2.86 -6.37
N SER A 487 4.49 -4.01 -6.29
CA SER A 487 5.19 -5.30 -6.20
C SER A 487 5.89 -5.67 -7.50
N SER A 488 5.60 -4.99 -8.63
CA SER A 488 6.29 -5.19 -9.92
C SER A 488 7.80 -4.85 -9.90
N TRP A 489 8.30 -4.34 -8.77
CA TRP A 489 9.71 -4.06 -8.50
C TRP A 489 10.39 -5.03 -7.53
N GLY A 490 9.75 -6.18 -7.24
CA GLY A 490 10.31 -7.19 -6.33
C GLY A 490 10.40 -6.66 -4.89
N LYS A 491 9.36 -5.95 -4.45
CA LYS A 491 9.20 -5.36 -3.13
C LYS A 491 7.89 -5.86 -2.52
N GLU A 492 7.90 -6.14 -1.22
CA GLU A 492 6.71 -6.50 -0.45
C GLU A 492 6.20 -5.30 0.35
N LEU A 493 4.88 -5.12 0.34
CA LEU A 493 4.21 -4.07 1.11
C LEU A 493 3.63 -4.65 2.40
N ARG A 494 3.75 -3.91 3.50
CA ARG A 494 3.14 -4.25 4.79
C ARG A 494 2.24 -3.12 5.30
N TYR A 495 1.06 -3.49 5.81
CA TYR A 495 -0.02 -2.53 6.15
C TYR A 495 -0.46 -2.62 7.61
N PRO A 496 0.28 -2.01 8.57
CA PRO A 496 -0.07 -2.07 9.99
C PRO A 496 -1.44 -1.48 10.33
N TYR A 497 -1.87 -0.42 9.65
CA TYR A 497 -3.22 0.14 9.81
C TYR A 497 -4.32 -0.82 9.35
N LEU A 498 -4.01 -1.79 8.48
CA LEU A 498 -4.95 -2.81 8.02
C LEU A 498 -4.75 -4.15 8.73
N ASP A 499 -4.12 -4.11 9.91
CA ASP A 499 -4.05 -5.27 10.75
C ASP A 499 -5.43 -5.71 11.24
N ARG A 500 -5.70 -7.01 11.24
CA ARG A 500 -7.03 -7.53 11.57
C ARG A 500 -7.46 -7.15 13.00
N ASN A 501 -6.55 -7.20 13.96
CA ASN A 501 -6.87 -6.86 15.35
C ASN A 501 -6.97 -5.35 15.53
N PHE A 502 -6.08 -4.59 14.88
CA PHE A 502 -6.15 -3.12 14.87
C PHE A 502 -7.48 -2.62 14.27
N VAL A 503 -7.88 -3.11 13.09
CA VAL A 503 -9.14 -2.74 12.43
C VAL A 503 -10.35 -3.08 13.31
N LYS A 504 -10.39 -4.30 13.89
CA LYS A 504 -11.47 -4.70 14.80
C LYS A 504 -11.59 -3.74 15.98
N TRP A 505 -10.48 -3.43 16.64
CA TRP A 505 -10.46 -2.50 17.76
C TRP A 505 -10.88 -1.08 17.35
N VAL A 506 -10.35 -0.56 16.23
CA VAL A 506 -10.73 0.78 15.75
C VAL A 506 -12.23 0.87 15.38
N ILE A 507 -12.83 -0.19 14.86
CA ILE A 507 -14.27 -0.20 14.54
C ILE A 507 -15.11 -0.36 15.82
N GLY A 508 -14.71 -1.26 16.72
CA GLY A 508 -15.50 -1.64 17.90
C GLY A 508 -15.32 -0.74 19.12
N ASP A 509 -14.18 -0.05 19.25
CA ASP A 509 -13.79 0.67 20.48
C ASP A 509 -13.52 2.17 20.27
N VAL A 510 -13.25 2.62 19.04
CA VAL A 510 -12.98 4.04 18.74
C VAL A 510 -14.20 4.73 18.14
N SER A 511 -14.78 5.65 18.91
CA SER A 511 -15.98 6.39 18.50
C SER A 511 -15.72 7.31 17.29
N PRO A 512 -16.74 7.52 16.42
CA PRO A 512 -16.60 8.33 15.22
C PRO A 512 -16.23 9.80 15.50
N GLN A 513 -16.63 10.36 16.65
CA GLN A 513 -16.26 11.71 17.09
C GLN A 513 -14.76 11.88 17.39
N MET A 514 -14.07 10.79 17.76
CA MET A 514 -12.62 10.77 17.96
C MET A 514 -11.86 10.63 16.63
N LYS A 515 -12.57 10.29 15.55
CA LYS A 515 -12.00 10.14 14.20
C LYS A 515 -12.11 11.45 13.43
N VAL A 516 -13.33 11.99 13.34
CA VAL A 516 -13.60 13.30 12.75
C VAL A 516 -14.34 14.13 13.78
N SER A 517 -13.82 15.31 14.09
CA SER A 517 -14.51 16.27 14.95
C SER A 517 -14.71 17.59 14.23
N PHE A 518 -15.63 18.43 14.71
CA PHE A 518 -15.84 19.76 14.19
C PHE A 518 -16.15 20.76 15.29
N GLU A 519 -15.86 22.03 15.02
CA GLU A 519 -16.22 23.18 15.85
C GLU A 519 -16.74 24.32 14.98
N TRP A 520 -17.67 25.12 15.51
CA TRP A 520 -18.14 26.32 14.85
C TRP A 520 -17.20 27.49 15.14
N VAL A 521 -16.58 28.04 14.10
CA VAL A 521 -15.63 29.15 14.20
C VAL A 521 -16.10 30.36 13.38
N THR A 522 -15.76 31.55 13.86
CA THR A 522 -15.99 32.78 13.11
C THR A 522 -14.88 32.97 12.08
N GLN A 523 -15.24 32.88 10.80
CA GLN A 523 -14.31 33.08 9.69
C GLN A 523 -14.51 34.46 9.06
N ARG A 524 -13.45 35.27 9.01
CA ARG A 524 -13.44 36.55 8.30
C ARG A 524 -13.28 36.32 6.80
N THR A 525 -14.25 36.77 6.02
CA THR A 525 -14.22 36.74 4.56
C THR A 525 -14.19 38.15 4.00
N LYS A 526 -13.88 38.31 2.70
CA LYS A 526 -13.96 39.59 2.00
C LYS A 526 -15.36 40.24 2.05
N LYS A 527 -16.41 39.47 2.34
CA LYS A 527 -17.82 39.91 2.43
C LYS A 527 -18.31 40.09 3.88
N GLY A 528 -17.43 39.99 4.89
CA GLY A 528 -17.77 40.07 6.31
C GLY A 528 -17.45 38.80 7.10
N GLU A 529 -17.88 38.76 8.36
CA GLU A 529 -17.73 37.60 9.24
C GLU A 529 -18.83 36.56 8.97
N LYS A 530 -18.44 35.29 8.82
CA LYS A 530 -19.36 34.16 8.66
C LYS A 530 -18.98 33.05 9.64
N ARG A 531 -19.95 32.48 10.35
CA ARG A 531 -19.77 31.25 11.13
C ARG A 531 -19.64 30.07 10.17
N ALA A 532 -18.60 29.28 10.33
CA ALA A 532 -18.33 28.10 9.51
C ALA A 532 -17.84 26.94 10.38
N MET A 533 -18.13 25.71 9.94
CA MET A 533 -17.59 24.52 10.57
C MET A 533 -16.11 24.38 10.21
N LYS A 534 -15.27 24.19 11.22
CA LYS A 534 -13.88 23.78 11.07
C LYS A 534 -13.76 22.32 11.51
N PHE A 535 -13.33 21.47 10.59
CA PHE A 535 -13.16 20.05 10.84
C PHE A 535 -11.74 19.73 11.28
N ASP A 536 -11.63 18.73 12.16
CA ASP A 536 -10.38 18.07 12.50
C ASP A 536 -10.50 16.58 12.14
N ARG A 537 -9.91 16.22 11.00
CA ARG A 537 -9.85 14.85 10.49
C ARG A 537 -8.70 14.09 11.13
N LYS A 538 -8.93 12.81 11.41
CA LYS A 538 -7.99 11.91 12.08
C LYS A 538 -7.59 12.43 13.45
N TYR A 539 -8.53 13.02 14.17
CA TYR A 539 -8.28 13.71 15.44
C TYR A 539 -7.43 12.86 16.39
N ILE A 540 -7.87 11.64 16.73
CA ILE A 540 -7.14 10.79 17.67
C ILE A 540 -5.75 10.37 17.17
N LEU A 541 -5.56 10.25 15.86
CA LEU A 541 -4.24 9.95 15.28
C LEU A 541 -3.29 11.14 15.38
N ARG A 542 -3.80 12.38 15.30
CA ARG A 542 -3.03 13.60 15.58
C ARG A 542 -2.66 13.70 17.06
N ARG A 543 -3.58 13.34 17.96
CA ARG A 543 -3.27 13.22 19.40
C ARG A 543 -2.17 12.19 19.65
N LEU A 544 -2.18 11.07 18.92
CA LEU A 544 -1.11 10.08 18.99
C LEU A 544 0.22 10.65 18.49
N ALA A 545 0.23 11.34 17.35
CA ALA A 545 1.43 12.01 16.86
C ALA A 545 2.02 12.96 17.92
N GLU A 546 1.20 13.77 18.58
CA GLU A 546 1.66 14.64 19.67
C GLU A 546 2.22 13.86 20.86
N ASN A 547 1.57 12.76 21.27
CA ASN A 547 2.05 11.90 22.35
C ASN A 547 3.40 11.22 22.01
N LEU A 548 3.62 10.94 20.72
CA LEU A 548 4.89 10.43 20.21
C LEU A 548 5.98 11.52 20.09
N GLY A 549 5.67 12.80 20.31
CA GLY A 549 6.60 13.93 20.14
C GLY A 549 6.65 14.52 18.72
N LEU A 550 5.71 14.13 17.86
CA LEU A 550 5.61 14.58 16.46
C LEU A 550 4.69 15.80 16.31
N HIS A 551 5.09 16.93 16.90
CA HIS A 551 4.31 18.17 16.97
C HIS A 551 4.11 18.90 15.64
N LEU A 552 5.05 18.78 14.72
CA LEU A 552 4.94 19.35 13.38
C LEU A 552 3.98 18.48 12.56
N ALA A 553 4.21 17.17 12.49
CA ALA A 553 3.36 16.26 11.74
C ALA A 553 1.90 16.23 12.24
N SER A 554 1.64 16.44 13.54
CA SER A 554 0.28 16.45 14.10
C SER A 554 -0.59 17.58 13.54
N LYS A 555 0.02 18.68 13.07
CA LYS A 555 -0.67 19.88 12.56
C LYS A 555 -0.88 19.87 11.05
N GLU A 556 -0.36 18.85 10.35
CA GLU A 556 -0.31 18.84 8.90
C GLU A 556 -1.65 18.51 8.25
N ILE A 557 -1.97 19.25 7.20
CA ILE A 557 -3.23 19.08 6.47
C ILE A 557 -3.10 17.92 5.48
N LYS A 558 -4.06 16.99 5.52
CA LYS A 558 -4.12 15.83 4.62
C LYS A 558 -4.20 16.27 3.16
N ARG A 559 -3.33 15.71 2.32
CA ARG A 559 -3.32 15.86 0.85
C ARG A 559 -3.23 14.46 0.22
N ALA A 560 -3.93 14.23 -0.88
CA ALA A 560 -3.81 12.96 -1.60
C ALA A 560 -2.50 12.92 -2.39
N ILE A 561 -1.85 11.76 -2.45
CA ILE A 561 -0.51 11.59 -3.05
C ILE A 561 -0.42 12.14 -4.47
N GLN A 562 -1.43 11.93 -5.32
CA GLN A 562 -1.43 12.42 -6.71
C GLN A 562 -1.31 13.96 -6.82
N PHE A 563 -1.80 14.70 -5.82
CA PHE A 563 -1.73 16.16 -5.76
C PHE A 563 -0.50 16.66 -5.01
N GLY A 564 -0.05 15.86 -4.04
CA GLY A 564 1.13 16.10 -3.22
C GLY A 564 2.42 15.89 -4.00
N ALA A 565 2.59 14.73 -4.63
CA ALA A 565 3.71 14.37 -5.50
C ALA A 565 3.63 15.00 -6.90
N LYS A 566 2.46 15.51 -7.31
CA LYS A 566 2.18 16.13 -8.63
C LYS A 566 2.11 15.17 -9.83
N SER A 567 1.78 13.90 -9.61
CA SER A 567 1.52 12.92 -10.68
C SER A 567 0.16 13.08 -11.39
N ALA A 568 -0.75 13.93 -10.88
CA ALA A 568 -2.03 14.21 -11.53
C ALA A 568 -1.89 15.20 -12.71
N LYS A 569 -2.65 14.94 -13.79
CA LYS A 569 -2.78 15.84 -14.96
C LYS A 569 -1.43 16.24 -15.56
N MET A 570 -0.63 15.24 -15.90
CA MET A 570 0.72 15.38 -16.42
C MET A 570 0.76 15.73 -17.92
N GLU A 571 -0.28 15.34 -18.70
CA GLU A 571 -0.31 15.58 -20.14
C GLU A 571 -0.75 17.00 -20.52
N VAL A 572 -0.10 17.53 -21.56
CA VAL A 572 -0.44 18.82 -22.16
C VAL A 572 -1.70 18.66 -23.01
N GLY A 573 -2.84 19.19 -22.56
CA GLY A 573 -4.12 19.14 -23.29
C GLY A 573 -5.28 18.51 -22.51
N GLN A 574 -5.01 17.77 -21.43
CA GLN A 574 -6.01 17.16 -20.55
C GLN A 574 -6.71 18.15 -19.59
N GLN A 575 -6.90 19.43 -19.98
CA GLN A 575 -7.49 20.45 -19.11
C GLN A 575 -8.91 20.09 -18.62
N LYS A 576 -9.65 19.31 -19.41
CA LYS A 576 -11.03 18.90 -19.13
C LYS A 576 -11.17 17.48 -18.56
N ALA A 577 -10.09 16.71 -18.50
CA ALA A 577 -10.15 15.34 -18.01
C ALA A 577 -10.49 15.31 -16.51
N ARG A 578 -11.55 14.58 -16.17
CA ARG A 578 -11.97 14.29 -14.80
C ARG A 578 -11.25 13.03 -14.33
N GLY A 579 -11.02 12.90 -13.02
CA GLY A 579 -10.37 11.71 -12.48
C GLY A 579 -11.15 10.41 -12.73
N THR A 580 -12.44 10.50 -13.06
CA THR A 580 -13.31 9.38 -13.40
C THR A 580 -13.26 8.98 -14.87
N ASP A 581 -12.55 9.71 -15.71
CA ASP A 581 -12.46 9.42 -17.14
C ASP A 581 -11.64 8.15 -17.35
N VAL A 582 -12.09 7.32 -18.29
CA VAL A 582 -11.46 6.02 -18.64
C VAL A 582 -10.20 6.26 -19.48
N LEU A 583 -9.15 5.47 -19.21
CA LEU A 583 -7.79 5.55 -19.78
C LEU A 583 -7.61 5.00 -21.19
#